data_AF-A0A954R3N1-F1
#
_entry.id   AF-A0A954R3N1-F1
#
_cell.length_a   1.000
_cell.length_b   1.000
_cell.length_c   1.000
_cell.angle_alpha   90.00
_cell.angle_beta   90.00
_cell.angle_gamma   90.00
#
_symmetry.space_group_name_H-M   'P 1'
#
loop_
_entity.id
_entity.type
_entity.pdbx_description
1 polymer ?
#
loop_
_entity_poly.entity_id
_entity_poly.type
_entity_poly.pdbx_seq_one_letter_code
_entity_poly.pdbx_strand_id
1 'polypeptide(L)'
;VATHLLMPELTREAVWDALRAGRAFVAFDWLADSTGFDIALQLDGVRHEMGSQLAWREGMKLVGQAPLAGTWKLIRNGELQAEAEGQSFTADVTRPGRYRVEVWLDVAGQPYVWILSNPFYVTGT
;
A
#
# COMPACT_ATOMS: atom_id res chain seq x y z
N VAL A 1 13.44 -5.62 10.10
CA VAL A 1 12.01 -5.56 9.70
C VAL A 1 11.33 -4.62 10.67
N ALA A 2 10.58 -3.65 10.15
CA ALA A 2 9.84 -2.68 10.96
C ALA A 2 8.38 -2.62 10.50
N THR A 3 7.48 -2.36 11.44
CA THR A 3 6.09 -2.01 11.16
C THR A 3 5.95 -0.51 11.29
N HIS A 4 5.49 0.14 10.23
CA HIS A 4 5.27 1.57 10.15
C HIS A 4 3.78 1.86 10.27
N LEU A 5 3.40 2.81 11.13
CA LEU A 5 2.01 3.19 11.40
C LEU A 5 1.72 4.58 10.83
N LEU A 6 0.58 4.73 10.15
CA LEU A 6 0.12 6.02 9.65
C LEU A 6 -0.79 6.65 10.71
N MET A 7 -0.25 7.66 11.40
CA MET A 7 -0.89 8.35 12.51
C MET A 7 -0.69 9.87 12.41
N PRO A 8 -1.71 10.69 12.73
CA PRO A 8 -1.63 12.14 12.66
C PRO A 8 -0.76 12.76 13.76
N GLU A 9 -0.58 12.02 14.86
CA GLU A 9 0.18 12.45 16.04
C GLU A 9 0.84 11.26 16.72
N LEU A 10 1.91 11.51 17.48
CA LEU A 10 2.64 10.49 18.23
C LEU A 10 2.04 10.34 19.65
N THR A 11 0.82 9.81 19.72
CA THR A 11 0.12 9.54 20.99
C THR A 11 -0.20 8.05 21.12
N ARG A 12 -0.42 7.60 22.36
CA ARG A 12 -0.81 6.21 22.63
C ARG A 12 -2.12 5.88 21.92
N GLU A 13 -3.06 6.81 21.98
CA GLU A 13 -4.39 6.74 21.38
C GLU A 13 -4.28 6.58 19.86
N ALA A 14 -3.48 7.42 19.21
CA ALA A 14 -3.26 7.36 17.76
C ALA A 14 -2.59 6.05 17.30
N VAL A 15 -1.68 5.50 18.10
CA VAL A 15 -1.09 4.16 17.85
C VAL A 15 -2.17 3.08 17.86
N TRP A 16 -3.01 3.04 18.90
CA TRP A 16 -4.10 2.06 18.98
C TRP A 16 -5.10 2.21 17.84
N ASP A 17 -5.42 3.45 17.48
CA ASP A 17 -6.37 3.72 16.40
C ASP A 17 -5.80 3.35 15.03
N ALA A 18 -4.50 3.57 14.79
CA ALA A 18 -3.83 3.14 13.56
C ALA A 18 -3.85 1.61 13.42
N LEU A 19 -3.54 0.90 14.51
CA LEU A 19 -3.58 -0.56 14.54
C LEU A 19 -4.99 -1.11 14.30
N ARG A 20 -6.01 -0.58 15.00
CA ARG A 20 -7.42 -1.01 14.83
C ARG A 20 -7.94 -0.73 13.43
N ALA A 21 -7.59 0.41 12.86
CA ALA A 21 -8.02 0.80 11.52
C ALA A 21 -7.19 0.14 10.41
N GLY A 22 -6.13 -0.61 10.73
CA GLY A 22 -5.27 -1.23 9.71
C GLY A 22 -4.40 -0.23 8.94
N ARG A 23 -4.11 0.94 9.50
CA ARG A 23 -3.25 1.97 8.89
C ARG A 23 -1.77 1.67 9.13
N ALA A 24 -1.25 0.64 8.48
CA ALA A 24 0.13 0.20 8.68
C ALA A 24 0.73 -0.52 7.46
N PHE A 25 2.04 -0.44 7.30
CA PHE A 25 2.79 -1.29 6.38
C PHE A 25 3.99 -1.92 7.08
N VAL A 26 4.51 -2.99 6.51
CA VAL A 26 5.74 -3.64 6.97
C VAL A 26 6.83 -3.38 5.93
N ALA A 27 8.01 -2.98 6.41
CA ALA A 27 9.19 -2.80 5.59
C ALA A 27 10.35 -3.67 6.08
N PHE A 28 11.05 -4.27 5.13
CA PHE A 28 12.30 -4.98 5.34
C PHE A 28 13.45 -3.98 5.22
N ASP A 29 13.54 -3.03 6.17
CA ASP A 29 14.51 -1.91 6.13
C ASP A 29 16.00 -2.31 6.13
N TRP A 30 16.29 -3.60 6.35
CA TRP A 30 17.63 -4.15 6.18
C TRP A 30 18.02 -4.32 4.69
N LEU A 31 17.05 -4.30 3.77
CA LEU A 31 17.26 -4.24 2.33
C LEU A 31 17.49 -2.79 1.87
N ALA A 32 16.62 -1.88 2.28
CA ALA A 32 16.70 -0.45 1.97
C ALA A 32 15.78 0.37 2.90
N ASP A 33 16.14 1.63 3.16
CA ASP A 33 15.33 2.56 3.97
C ASP A 33 14.00 2.88 3.27
N SER A 34 12.87 2.56 3.91
CA SER A 34 11.52 2.81 3.42
C SER A 34 11.00 4.23 3.67
N THR A 35 11.78 5.13 4.27
CA THR A 35 11.38 6.51 4.52
C THR A 35 10.97 7.22 3.23
N GLY A 36 9.74 7.71 3.19
CA GLY A 36 9.14 8.35 2.00
C GLY A 36 8.29 7.40 1.14
N PHE A 37 8.17 6.11 1.51
CA PHE A 37 7.16 5.24 0.95
C PHE A 37 5.76 5.77 1.27
N ASP A 38 4.91 5.77 0.25
CA ASP A 38 3.53 6.21 0.36
C ASP A 38 2.63 5.45 -0.64
N ILE A 39 1.39 5.16 -0.24
CA ILE A 39 0.37 4.56 -1.09
C ILE A 39 -1.01 4.95 -0.57
N ALA A 40 -1.89 5.39 -1.46
CA ALA A 40 -3.29 5.63 -1.12
C ALA A 40 -4.23 5.28 -2.27
N LEU A 41 -5.48 5.07 -1.90
CA LEU A 41 -6.59 5.06 -2.84
C LEU A 41 -7.07 6.49 -3.05
N GLN A 42 -7.16 6.90 -4.32
CA GLN A 42 -7.69 8.19 -4.74
C GLN A 42 -9.05 7.98 -5.41
N LEU A 43 -10.02 8.82 -5.02
CA LEU A 43 -11.35 8.88 -5.63
C LEU A 43 -11.86 10.33 -5.54
N ASP A 44 -12.27 10.92 -6.66
CA ASP A 44 -12.81 12.29 -6.72
C ASP A 44 -11.90 13.35 -6.06
N GLY A 45 -10.57 13.17 -6.16
CA GLY A 45 -9.58 14.05 -5.50
C GLY A 45 -9.44 13.83 -3.99
N VAL A 46 -10.17 12.89 -3.41
CA VAL A 46 -10.05 12.50 -2.00
C VAL A 46 -9.08 11.33 -1.87
N ARG A 47 -8.18 11.46 -0.90
CA ARG A 47 -7.21 10.45 -0.53
C ARG A 47 -7.74 9.58 0.61
N HIS A 48 -7.62 8.27 0.47
CA HIS A 48 -7.98 7.28 1.48
C HIS A 48 -6.78 6.39 1.78
N GLU A 49 -6.43 6.28 3.07
CA GLU A 49 -5.29 5.47 3.51
C GLU A 49 -5.61 3.96 3.48
N MET A 50 -4.55 3.15 3.50
CA MET A 50 -4.68 1.71 3.74
C MET A 50 -5.48 1.43 5.02
N GLY A 51 -6.26 0.35 5.02
CA GLY A 51 -7.22 0.04 6.06
C GLY A 51 -8.61 0.67 5.87
N SER A 52 -8.74 1.65 4.97
CA SER A 52 -10.04 2.24 4.62
C SER A 52 -11.00 1.22 3.98
N GLN A 53 -12.30 1.45 4.18
CA GLN A 53 -13.38 0.67 3.58
C GLN A 53 -14.28 1.58 2.74
N LEU A 54 -14.39 1.28 1.44
CA LEU A 54 -15.17 2.09 0.49
C LEU A 54 -16.02 1.20 -0.42
N ALA A 55 -17.23 1.64 -0.76
CA ALA A 55 -18.00 1.03 -1.83
C ALA A 55 -17.34 1.30 -3.18
N TRP A 56 -17.21 0.28 -4.02
CA TRP A 56 -16.60 0.43 -5.34
C TRP A 56 -17.30 1.52 -6.16
N ARG A 57 -16.48 2.40 -6.76
CA ARG A 57 -16.93 3.43 -7.69
C ARG A 57 -15.95 3.51 -8.85
N GLU A 58 -16.46 3.86 -10.02
CA GLU A 58 -15.62 4.16 -11.17
C GLU A 58 -14.67 5.32 -10.85
N GLY A 59 -13.43 5.25 -11.34
CA GLY A 59 -12.40 6.26 -11.11
C GLY A 59 -11.54 6.05 -9.86
N MET A 60 -11.80 5.02 -9.04
CA MET A 60 -10.91 4.64 -7.96
C MET A 60 -9.54 4.20 -8.49
N LYS A 61 -8.46 4.80 -7.99
CA LYS A 61 -7.08 4.46 -8.34
C LYS A 61 -6.23 4.27 -7.09
N LEU A 62 -5.32 3.30 -7.11
CA LEU A 62 -4.22 3.24 -6.15
C LEU A 62 -3.03 4.01 -6.73
N VAL A 63 -2.48 4.94 -5.96
CA VAL A 63 -1.35 5.79 -6.37
C VAL A 63 -0.27 5.69 -5.30
N GLY A 64 0.92 5.24 -5.70
CA GLY A 64 2.03 4.94 -4.80
C GLY A 64 3.35 5.58 -5.22
N GLN A 65 4.20 5.77 -4.22
CA GLN A 65 5.56 6.27 -4.35
C GLN A 65 6.46 5.46 -3.40
N ALA A 66 7.64 5.07 -3.86
CA ALA A 66 8.66 4.42 -3.06
C ALA A 66 9.96 5.24 -3.14
N PRO A 67 10.82 5.19 -2.12
CA PRO A 67 12.07 5.94 -2.12
C PRO A 67 13.11 5.37 -3.10
N LEU A 68 12.93 4.14 -3.57
CA LEU A 68 13.75 3.50 -4.59
C LEU A 68 12.86 2.88 -5.68
N ALA A 69 13.42 2.74 -6.87
CA ALA A 69 12.76 2.02 -7.94
C ALA A 69 12.69 0.53 -7.57
N GLY A 70 11.51 -0.07 -7.74
CA GLY A 70 11.31 -1.50 -7.53
C GLY A 70 10.12 -2.03 -8.31
N THR A 71 9.91 -3.33 -8.20
CA THR A 71 8.77 -4.02 -8.80
C THR A 71 7.57 -3.90 -7.87
N TRP A 72 6.59 -3.09 -8.26
CA TRP A 72 5.31 -2.96 -7.60
C TRP A 72 4.38 -4.09 -8.01
N LYS A 73 3.71 -4.70 -7.04
CA LYS A 73 2.69 -5.73 -7.27
C LYS A 73 1.39 -5.33 -6.61
N LEU A 74 0.33 -5.23 -7.40
CA LEU A 74 -1.03 -5.06 -6.88
C LEU A 74 -1.66 -6.43 -6.66
N ILE A 75 -1.95 -6.75 -5.42
CA ILE A 75 -2.59 -8.00 -5.03
C ILE A 75 -4.04 -7.73 -4.66
N ARG A 76 -4.98 -8.48 -5.24
CA ARG A 76 -6.40 -8.47 -4.87
C ARG A 76 -6.81 -9.85 -4.42
N ASN A 77 -7.35 -9.97 -3.21
CA ASN A 77 -7.82 -11.24 -2.66
C ASN A 77 -6.77 -12.38 -2.73
N GLY A 78 -5.49 -12.03 -2.63
CA GLY A 78 -4.37 -12.98 -2.70
C GLY A 78 -3.83 -13.25 -4.11
N GLU A 79 -4.43 -12.67 -5.15
CA GLU A 79 -4.02 -12.87 -6.54
C GLU A 79 -3.38 -11.60 -7.13
N LEU A 80 -2.30 -11.76 -7.88
CA LEU A 80 -1.66 -10.68 -8.63
C LEU A 80 -2.60 -10.13 -9.70
N GLN A 81 -2.81 -8.81 -9.71
CA GLN A 81 -3.68 -8.13 -10.67
C GLN A 81 -2.92 -7.22 -11.62
N ALA A 82 -1.84 -6.60 -11.14
CA ALA A 82 -1.00 -5.72 -11.94
C ALA A 82 0.42 -5.72 -11.37
N GLU A 83 1.39 -5.47 -12.26
CA GLU A 83 2.80 -5.32 -11.94
C GLU A 83 3.37 -4.13 -12.69
N ALA A 84 4.26 -3.37 -12.07
CA ALA A 84 4.94 -2.25 -12.70
C ALA A 84 6.32 -2.01 -12.08
N GLU A 85 7.26 -1.53 -12.89
CA GLU A 85 8.60 -1.17 -12.43
C GLU A 85 8.71 0.34 -12.20
N GLY A 86 9.44 0.74 -11.16
CA GLY A 86 9.84 2.14 -10.96
C GLY A 86 9.62 2.64 -9.54
N GLN A 87 9.81 3.95 -9.36
CA GLN A 87 9.61 4.62 -8.07
C GLN A 87 8.15 4.96 -7.80
N SER A 88 7.36 5.15 -8.87
CA SER A 88 5.94 5.52 -8.79
C SER A 88 5.06 4.39 -9.31
N PHE A 89 3.87 4.27 -8.75
CA PHE A 89 2.89 3.27 -9.13
C PHE A 89 1.51 3.89 -9.29
N THR A 90 0.76 3.47 -10.30
CA THR A 90 -0.66 3.82 -10.43
C THR A 90 -1.41 2.64 -11.04
N ALA A 91 -2.54 2.26 -10.44
CA ALA A 91 -3.40 1.21 -10.96
C ALA A 91 -4.87 1.49 -10.68
N ASP A 92 -5.74 1.15 -11.64
CA ASP A 92 -7.18 1.27 -11.50
C ASP A 92 -7.75 0.16 -10.61
N VAL A 93 -8.66 0.54 -9.71
CA VAL A 93 -9.45 -0.40 -8.90
C VAL A 93 -10.72 -0.73 -9.67
N THR A 94 -10.69 -1.82 -10.43
CA THR A 94 -11.75 -2.13 -11.42
C THR A 94 -12.95 -2.89 -10.85
N ARG A 95 -12.86 -3.41 -9.62
CA ARG A 95 -13.92 -4.22 -9.00
C ARG A 95 -13.78 -4.29 -7.47
N PRO A 96 -14.81 -4.73 -6.73
CA PRO A 96 -14.70 -5.01 -5.30
C PRO A 96 -13.60 -6.01 -4.95
N GLY A 97 -12.98 -5.88 -3.78
CA GLY A 97 -11.96 -6.78 -3.28
C GLY A 97 -11.09 -6.17 -2.18
N ARG A 98 -10.23 -6.99 -1.59
CA ARG A 98 -9.18 -6.56 -0.66
C ARG A 98 -7.90 -6.35 -1.45
N TYR A 99 -7.50 -5.10 -1.62
CA TYR A 99 -6.33 -4.73 -2.40
C TYR A 99 -5.17 -4.40 -1.49
N ARG A 100 -3.96 -4.90 -1.77
CA ARG A 100 -2.72 -4.43 -1.13
C ARG A 100 -1.65 -4.27 -2.19
N VAL A 101 -0.63 -3.48 -1.88
CA VAL A 101 0.57 -3.38 -2.72
C VAL A 101 1.75 -4.02 -2.02
N GLU A 102 2.61 -4.62 -2.83
CA GLU A 102 3.93 -5.08 -2.43
C GLU A 102 4.97 -4.36 -3.28
N VAL A 103 6.12 -4.03 -2.71
CA VAL A 103 7.27 -3.50 -3.47
C VAL A 103 8.42 -4.48 -3.28
N TRP A 104 9.03 -4.87 -4.39
CA TRP A 104 10.13 -5.82 -4.44
C TRP A 104 11.38 -5.13 -4.99
N LEU A 105 12.55 -5.54 -4.50
CA LEU A 105 13.84 -5.09 -4.98
C LEU A 105 14.62 -6.28 -5.56
N ASP A 106 15.36 -6.05 -6.63
CA ASP A 106 16.37 -6.99 -7.10
C ASP A 106 17.65 -6.79 -6.29
N VAL A 107 18.12 -7.85 -5.64
CA VAL A 107 19.40 -7.88 -4.95
C VAL A 107 20.23 -8.99 -5.56
N ALA A 108 21.23 -8.61 -6.35
CA ALA A 108 22.14 -9.52 -7.06
C ALA A 108 21.40 -10.53 -7.96
N GLY A 109 20.40 -10.08 -8.72
CA GLY A 109 19.64 -10.90 -9.66
C GLY A 109 18.58 -11.79 -8.99
N GLN A 110 18.25 -11.53 -7.73
CA GLN A 110 17.23 -12.26 -6.97
C GLN A 110 16.19 -11.27 -6.41
N PRO A 111 14.88 -11.55 -6.58
CA PRO A 111 13.84 -10.67 -6.08
C PRO A 111 13.60 -10.89 -4.59
N TYR A 112 13.65 -9.81 -3.81
CA TYR A 112 13.31 -9.79 -2.40
C TYR A 112 12.16 -8.83 -2.13
N VAL A 113 11.23 -9.24 -1.27
CA VAL A 113 10.16 -8.36 -0.79
C VAL A 113 10.77 -7.27 0.09
N TRP A 114 10.48 -6.02 -0.23
CA TRP A 114 10.92 -4.87 0.52
C TRP A 114 9.79 -4.25 1.35
N ILE A 115 8.62 -4.03 0.75
CA ILE A 115 7.48 -3.39 1.42
C ILE A 115 6.21 -4.22 1.20
N LEU A 116 5.41 -4.37 2.27
CA LEU A 116 4.08 -4.97 2.26
C LEU A 116 3.08 -4.00 2.88
N SER A 117 2.11 -3.49 2.11
CA SER A 117 1.06 -2.64 2.65
C SER A 117 -0.05 -3.46 3.32
N ASN A 118 -0.73 -2.88 4.31
CA ASN A 118 -2.06 -3.36 4.67
C ASN A 118 -3.07 -3.14 3.53
N PRO A 119 -4.21 -3.85 3.57
CA PRO A 119 -5.18 -3.79 2.49
C PRO A 119 -6.07 -2.54 2.54
N PHE A 120 -6.54 -2.13 1.37
CA PHE A 120 -7.71 -1.29 1.13
C PHE A 120 -8.91 -2.21 0.88
N TYR A 121 -10.03 -1.95 1.57
CA TYR A 121 -11.23 -2.79 1.49
C TYR A 121 -12.25 -2.14 0.57
N VAL A 122 -12.40 -2.67 -0.64
CA VAL A 122 -13.35 -2.17 -1.62
C VAL A 122 -14.55 -3.10 -1.64
N THR A 123 -15.72 -2.64 -1.18
CA THR A 123 -16.93 -3.46 -1.08
C THR A 123 -17.75 -3.39 -2.36
N GLY A 124 -18.56 -4.43 -2.61
CA GLY A 124 -19.62 -4.34 -3.60
C GLY A 124 -20.67 -3.31 -3.16
N THR A 125 -21.37 -2.74 -4.14
CA THR A 125 -22.66 -2.07 -3.94
C THR A 125 -23.73 -3.07 -3.57
#